data_AF-A0AA39URC0-F1
#
_entry.id   AF-A0AA39URC0-F1
#
_cell.length_a   1.000
_cell.length_b   1.000
_cell.length_c   1.000
_cell.angle_alpha   90.00
_cell.angle_beta   90.00
_cell.angle_gamma   90.00
#
_symmetry.space_group_name_H-M   'P 1'
#
loop_
_entity.id
_entity.type
_entity.pdbx_description
1 polymer ?
#
loop_
_entity_poly.entity_id
_entity_poly.type
_entity_poly.pdbx_seq_one_letter_code
_entity_poly.pdbx_strand_id
1 'polypeptide(L)'
;MGADMVTPTTDITTIPCAGLRISHGKLAGLMGWRFAVELDTSASSKYSGTPRNSIVTNFILDTGIGKSHVPPDTLIALGYAGSLKPGAEVALRVQGIRTKCVIAHEGEAGRLCGQFLTSGSLTLYFDTKLDAPVLYVADDNPDAASIPRTIQPISPRLSLKAAVTALLAFRVPRSST
;
A
#
# COMPACT_ATOMS: atom_id res chain seq x y z
N MET A 1 3.50 5.53 -8.47
CA MET A 1 2.16 5.09 -8.03
C MET A 1 1.45 6.33 -7.53
N GLY A 2 0.21 6.58 -7.95
CA GLY A 2 -0.59 7.65 -7.36
C GLY A 2 -0.96 7.29 -5.92
N ALA A 3 -1.30 8.31 -5.13
CA ALA A 3 -1.83 8.14 -3.79
C ALA A 3 -3.26 7.60 -3.89
N ASP A 4 -3.41 6.27 -3.97
CA ASP A 4 -4.71 5.60 -3.85
C ASP A 4 -5.15 5.63 -2.37
N MET A 5 -5.38 6.83 -1.83
CA MET A 5 -5.84 7.03 -0.46
C MET A 5 -7.36 6.83 -0.43
N VAL A 6 -7.77 5.59 -0.19
CA VAL A 6 -9.17 5.19 -0.10
C VAL A 6 -9.49 4.76 1.32
N THR A 7 -10.71 5.07 1.76
CA THR A 7 -11.29 4.49 2.98
C THR A 7 -11.33 2.97 2.81
N PRO A 8 -10.95 2.16 3.82
CA PRO A 8 -10.96 0.71 3.67
C PRO A 8 -12.40 0.23 3.43
N THR A 9 -12.72 -0.19 2.21
CA THR A 9 -14.10 -0.61 1.87
C THR A 9 -14.28 -2.11 1.73
N THR A 10 -13.21 -2.90 1.70
CA THR A 10 -13.16 -4.38 1.80
C THR A 10 -11.69 -4.86 1.76
N ASP A 11 -10.76 -3.94 2.04
CA ASP A 11 -9.35 -4.11 1.70
C ASP A 11 -8.65 -5.07 2.67
N ILE A 12 -7.59 -5.68 2.17
CA ILE A 12 -6.72 -6.61 2.89
C ILE A 12 -6.16 -5.90 4.12
N THR A 13 -6.80 -6.06 5.27
CA THR A 13 -6.35 -5.46 6.54
C THR A 13 -5.55 -6.43 7.41
N THR A 14 -5.24 -7.62 6.87
CA THR A 14 -4.61 -8.74 7.57
C THR A 14 -3.41 -9.28 6.80
N ILE A 15 -2.49 -9.90 7.52
CA ILE A 15 -1.42 -10.75 6.97
C ILE A 15 -1.96 -12.20 6.99
N PRO A 16 -1.71 -13.05 5.97
CA PRO A 16 -0.82 -12.83 4.82
C PRO A 16 -1.37 -11.84 3.79
N CYS A 17 -0.49 -11.21 3.00
CA CYS A 17 -0.92 -10.34 1.89
C CYS A 17 0.07 -10.32 0.72
N ALA A 18 -0.47 -10.39 -0.50
CA ALA A 18 0.31 -10.41 -1.73
C ALA A 18 0.75 -9.00 -2.17
N GLY A 19 2.00 -8.90 -2.63
CA GLY A 19 2.55 -7.72 -3.30
C GLY A 19 2.37 -7.77 -4.81
N LEU A 20 2.52 -6.62 -5.45
CA LEU A 20 2.46 -6.47 -6.90
C LEU A 20 3.79 -5.96 -7.44
N ARG A 21 4.23 -6.53 -8.55
CA ARG A 21 5.38 -6.02 -9.30
C ARG A 21 5.01 -4.72 -10.01
N ILE A 22 5.81 -3.69 -9.81
CA ILE A 22 5.65 -2.41 -10.50
C ILE A 22 6.08 -2.59 -11.96
N SER A 23 5.15 -2.42 -12.90
CA SER A 23 5.39 -2.71 -14.31
C SER A 23 6.00 -1.55 -15.11
N HIS A 24 5.91 -0.30 -14.61
CA HIS A 24 6.32 0.88 -15.36
C HIS A 24 6.78 2.04 -14.46
N GLY A 25 7.50 3.00 -15.05
CA GLY A 25 8.02 4.19 -14.39
C GLY A 25 9.35 3.98 -13.68
N LYS A 26 9.79 4.98 -12.89
CA LYS A 26 11.10 4.99 -12.20
C LYS A 26 11.30 3.86 -11.18
N LEU A 27 10.21 3.23 -10.75
CA LEU A 27 10.20 2.16 -9.75
C LEU A 27 9.91 0.79 -10.39
N ALA A 28 9.91 0.71 -11.73
CA ALA A 28 9.65 -0.54 -12.44
C ALA A 28 10.62 -1.64 -12.00
N GLY A 29 10.09 -2.85 -11.82
CA GLY A 29 10.84 -4.01 -11.35
C GLY A 29 10.81 -4.20 -9.83
N LEU A 30 10.53 -3.15 -9.05
CA LEU A 30 10.35 -3.26 -7.59
C LEU A 30 8.99 -3.88 -7.25
N MET A 31 8.84 -4.30 -5.99
CA MET A 31 7.61 -4.86 -5.45
C MET A 31 6.94 -3.85 -4.52
N GLY A 32 5.63 -3.66 -4.69
CA GLY A 32 4.80 -2.79 -3.86
C GLY A 32 3.69 -3.56 -3.18
N TRP A 33 3.37 -3.18 -1.94
CA TRP A 33 2.26 -3.70 -1.17
C TRP A 33 1.28 -2.59 -0.84
N ARG A 34 0.01 -2.96 -0.76
CA ARG A 34 -1.06 -2.08 -0.33
C ARG A 34 -1.42 -2.44 1.12
N PHE A 35 -1.32 -1.48 2.02
CA PHE A 35 -1.51 -1.70 3.46
C PHE A 35 -2.55 -0.75 4.03
N ALA A 36 -3.34 -1.23 5.00
CA ALA A 36 -4.08 -0.36 5.89
C ALA A 36 -3.11 0.32 6.88
N VAL A 37 -3.25 1.62 7.05
CA VAL A 37 -2.39 2.45 7.90
C VAL A 37 -3.25 3.24 8.86
N GLU A 38 -2.79 3.32 10.10
CA GLU A 38 -3.37 4.13 11.18
C GLU A 38 -2.28 4.99 11.82
N LEU A 39 -2.66 6.13 12.41
CA LEU A 39 -1.78 6.83 13.33
C LEU A 39 -1.60 6.01 14.61
N ASP A 40 -0.36 5.93 15.11
CA ASP A 40 -0.07 5.31 16.41
C ASP A 40 -0.33 6.31 17.55
N THR A 41 -1.58 6.72 17.74
CA THR A 41 -1.99 7.54 18.89
C THR A 41 -2.09 6.63 20.11
N SER A 42 -1.11 6.68 21.02
CA SER A 42 -1.16 5.90 22.25
C SER A 42 -2.37 6.30 23.12
N ALA A 43 -3.14 5.29 23.54
CA ALA A 43 -4.32 5.29 24.41
C ALA A 43 -5.68 5.70 23.81
N SER A 44 -6.19 4.94 22.84
CA SER A 44 -7.59 4.52 22.94
C SER A 44 -7.66 2.99 22.95
N SER A 45 -8.44 2.48 23.89
CA SER A 45 -8.56 1.08 24.28
C SER A 45 -8.82 0.17 23.08
N LYS A 46 -8.58 -1.13 23.25
CA LYS A 46 -9.05 -2.19 22.34
C LYS A 46 -10.57 -2.15 22.06
N TYR A 47 -11.33 -1.17 22.59
CA TYR A 47 -12.78 -1.04 22.55
C TYR A 47 -13.29 0.43 22.58
N SER A 48 -12.61 1.42 21.97
CA SER A 48 -13.32 2.68 21.66
C SER A 48 -14.14 2.44 20.40
N GLY A 49 -15.48 2.34 20.52
CA GLY A 49 -16.41 2.10 19.41
C GLY A 49 -16.45 3.17 18.31
N THR A 50 -15.51 4.11 18.30
CA THR A 50 -15.24 5.01 17.18
C THR A 50 -14.22 4.34 16.24
N PRO A 51 -14.55 4.15 14.95
CA PRO A 51 -13.60 3.60 13.98
C PRO A 51 -12.30 4.39 14.01
N ARG A 52 -11.15 3.70 14.17
CA ARG A 52 -9.86 4.36 13.97
C ARG A 52 -9.82 4.84 12.52
N ASN A 53 -9.52 6.12 12.32
CA ASN A 53 -9.25 6.62 10.98
C ASN A 53 -8.07 5.84 10.41
N SER A 54 -8.40 4.98 9.44
CA SER A 54 -7.44 4.20 8.69
C SER A 54 -7.58 4.56 7.22
N ILE A 55 -6.47 4.59 6.53
CA ILE A 55 -6.45 4.70 5.07
C ILE A 55 -5.68 3.53 4.50
N VAL A 56 -5.98 3.19 3.27
CA VAL A 56 -5.19 2.24 2.51
C VAL A 56 -4.17 3.01 1.66
N THR A 57 -2.90 2.61 1.68
CA THR A 57 -1.85 3.24 0.84
C THR A 57 -0.76 2.25 0.48
N ASN A 58 0.04 2.59 -0.54
CA ASN A 58 1.05 1.71 -1.11
C ASN A 58 2.44 1.97 -0.53
N PHE A 59 3.15 0.90 -0.18
CA PHE A 59 4.55 0.93 0.26
C PHE A 59 5.40 -0.03 -0.56
N ILE A 60 6.67 0.34 -0.75
CA ILE A 60 7.71 -0.55 -1.24
C ILE A 60 8.40 -1.18 -0.03
N LEU A 61 8.67 -2.48 -0.08
CA LEU A 61 9.59 -3.10 0.88
C LEU A 61 11.03 -2.82 0.43
N ASP A 62 11.75 -2.04 1.23
CA ASP A 62 13.12 -1.63 0.96
C ASP A 62 13.97 -1.96 2.19
N THR A 63 14.49 -3.19 2.26
CA THR A 63 15.28 -3.64 3.41
C THR A 63 16.70 -3.04 3.44
N GLY A 64 17.09 -2.31 2.38
CA GLY A 64 18.40 -1.65 2.29
C GLY A 64 18.47 -0.29 2.98
N ILE A 65 17.33 0.32 3.32
CA ILE A 65 17.28 1.61 4.02
C ILE A 65 17.23 1.47 5.54
N GLY A 66 17.80 2.43 6.26
CA GLY A 66 17.91 2.38 7.72
C GLY A 66 16.61 2.70 8.48
N LYS A 67 15.69 3.46 7.90
CA LYS A 67 14.40 3.84 8.50
C LYS A 67 13.29 3.70 7.47
N SER A 68 12.06 3.42 7.92
CA SER A 68 10.88 3.46 7.05
C SER A 68 10.51 4.92 6.72
N HIS A 69 9.96 5.16 5.53
CA HIS A 69 9.54 6.48 5.06
C HIS A 69 8.03 6.48 4.82
N VAL A 70 7.33 7.47 5.35
CA VAL A 70 5.91 7.71 5.06
C VAL A 70 5.75 8.98 4.23
N PRO A 71 4.99 8.96 3.12
CA PRO A 71 4.67 10.17 2.36
C PRO A 71 3.85 11.15 3.22
N PRO A 72 4.07 12.48 3.08
CA PRO A 72 3.30 13.48 3.82
C PRO A 72 1.79 13.39 3.53
N ASP A 73 1.39 13.05 2.30
CA ASP A 73 -0.02 12.88 1.92
C ASP A 73 -0.74 11.82 2.74
N THR A 74 -0.06 10.71 3.07
CA THR A 74 -0.58 9.65 3.95
C THR A 74 -0.93 10.23 5.33
N LEU A 75 -0.08 11.11 5.87
CA LEU A 75 -0.32 11.73 7.17
C LEU A 75 -1.45 12.75 7.12
N ILE A 76 -1.55 13.53 6.03
CA ILE A 76 -2.65 14.48 5.80
C ILE A 76 -3.98 13.73 5.75
N ALA A 77 -4.06 12.65 4.97
CA ALA A 77 -5.28 11.86 4.83
C ALA A 77 -5.68 11.13 6.14
N LEU A 78 -4.70 10.79 6.99
CA LEU A 78 -4.95 10.27 8.33
C LEU A 78 -5.38 11.34 9.35
N GLY A 79 -5.37 12.63 8.98
CA GLY A 79 -5.68 13.74 9.88
C GLY A 79 -4.58 14.01 10.90
N TYR A 80 -3.32 13.75 10.55
CA TYR A 80 -2.18 14.01 11.42
C TYR A 80 -2.04 15.52 11.71
N ALA A 81 -2.10 15.89 12.99
CA ALA A 81 -2.02 17.29 13.44
C ALA A 81 -0.59 17.77 13.74
N GLY A 82 0.42 16.91 13.58
CA GLY A 82 1.82 17.25 13.86
C GLY A 82 2.53 17.93 12.68
N SER A 83 3.83 18.21 12.86
CA SER A 83 4.65 18.80 11.80
C SER A 83 4.89 17.83 10.65
N LEU A 84 4.66 18.27 9.42
CA LEU A 84 4.93 17.51 8.19
C LEU A 84 6.35 17.73 7.64
N LYS A 85 7.30 18.16 8.49
CA LYS A 85 8.68 18.42 8.06
C LYS A 85 9.37 17.10 7.63
N PRO A 86 9.95 17.01 6.43
CA PRO A 86 10.72 15.84 6.01
C PRO A 86 11.82 15.49 7.02
N GLY A 87 11.98 14.19 7.29
CA GLY A 87 12.92 13.66 8.27
C GLY A 87 12.41 13.63 9.72
N ALA A 88 11.29 14.29 10.04
CA ALA A 88 10.66 14.17 11.36
C ALA A 88 10.19 12.73 11.60
N GLU A 89 10.28 12.25 12.84
CA GLU A 89 9.84 10.90 13.19
C GLU A 89 8.34 10.86 13.50
N VAL A 90 7.68 9.79 13.05
CA VAL A 90 6.27 9.51 13.31
C VAL A 90 6.10 8.00 13.49
N ALA A 91 5.24 7.61 14.42
CA ALA A 91 4.86 6.23 14.61
C ALA A 91 3.50 5.97 13.95
N LEU A 92 3.41 4.87 13.20
CA LEU A 92 2.21 4.41 12.51
C LEU A 92 1.92 2.97 12.90
N ARG A 93 0.68 2.53 12.69
CA ARG A 93 0.35 1.10 12.65
C ARG A 93 0.07 0.73 11.20
N VAL A 94 0.95 -0.08 10.62
CA VAL A 94 0.82 -0.58 9.24
C VAL A 94 0.37 -2.03 9.34
N GLN A 95 -0.84 -2.33 8.88
CA GLN A 95 -1.53 -3.62 9.15
C GLN A 95 -1.51 -4.01 10.63
N GLY A 96 -1.69 -3.02 11.52
CA GLY A 96 -1.63 -3.23 12.97
C GLY A 96 -0.23 -3.39 13.57
N ILE A 97 0.82 -3.51 12.75
CA ILE A 97 2.22 -3.58 13.19
C ILE A 97 2.73 -2.17 13.47
N ARG A 98 3.20 -1.94 14.69
CA ARG A 98 3.81 -0.67 15.08
C ARG A 98 5.09 -0.43 14.28
N THR A 99 5.10 0.65 13.52
CA THR A 99 6.16 0.97 12.57
C THR A 99 6.66 2.38 12.82
N LYS A 100 7.98 2.52 13.02
CA LYS A 100 8.62 3.83 13.17
C LYS A 100 9.02 4.32 11.79
N CYS A 101 8.52 5.49 11.42
CA CYS A 101 8.77 6.11 10.12
C CYS A 101 9.41 7.48 10.29
N VAL A 102 10.09 7.94 9.25
CA VAL A 102 10.37 9.35 9.02
C VAL A 102 9.46 9.89 7.92
N ILE A 103 9.14 11.17 7.98
CA ILE A 103 8.37 11.84 6.93
C ILE A 103 9.26 11.96 5.68
N ALA A 104 8.77 11.47 4.55
CA ALA A 104 9.47 11.51 3.27
C ALA A 104 9.44 12.92 2.66
N HIS A 105 10.24 13.15 1.61
CA HIS A 105 10.05 14.34 0.78
C HIS A 105 8.76 14.24 -0.05
N GLU A 106 8.20 15.38 -0.45
CA GLU A 106 7.04 15.42 -1.33
C GLU A 106 7.32 14.66 -2.65
N GLY A 107 6.37 13.83 -3.07
CA GLY A 107 6.49 12.98 -4.26
C GLY A 107 7.34 11.71 -4.08
N GLU A 108 7.98 11.50 -2.92
CA GLU A 108 8.65 10.23 -2.63
C GLU A 108 7.66 9.11 -2.31
N ALA A 109 7.99 7.90 -2.76
CA ALA A 109 7.20 6.71 -2.43
C ALA A 109 7.36 6.32 -0.95
N GLY A 110 6.29 5.78 -0.38
CA GLY A 110 6.35 5.12 0.93
C GLY A 110 7.26 3.90 0.88
N ARG A 111 8.13 3.75 1.87
CA ARG A 111 9.10 2.65 1.96
C ARG A 111 9.10 2.06 3.37
N LEU A 112 9.06 0.74 3.48
CA LEU A 112 9.17 0.03 4.75
C LEU A 112 10.51 -0.69 4.81
N CYS A 113 11.26 -0.44 5.88
CA CYS A 113 12.56 -1.08 6.06
C CYS A 113 12.46 -2.42 6.79
N GLY A 114 13.61 -3.08 7.00
CA GLY A 114 13.69 -4.36 7.70
C GLY A 114 13.08 -4.33 9.12
N GLN A 115 13.02 -3.15 9.78
CA GLN A 115 12.35 -2.99 11.07
C GLN A 115 10.87 -3.38 11.03
N PHE A 116 10.16 -3.06 9.95
CA PHE A 116 8.76 -3.43 9.79
C PHE A 116 8.60 -4.96 9.76
N LEU A 117 9.44 -5.63 8.97
CA LEU A 117 9.42 -7.08 8.86
C LEU A 117 9.71 -7.76 10.20
N THR A 118 10.77 -7.33 10.90
CA THR A 118 11.13 -7.90 12.20
C THR A 118 10.08 -7.62 13.27
N SER A 119 9.46 -6.45 13.26
CA SER A 119 8.45 -6.08 14.29
C SER A 119 7.12 -6.80 14.11
N GLY A 120 6.82 -7.25 12.89
CA GLY A 120 5.64 -8.08 12.61
C GLY A 120 5.95 -9.58 12.53
N SER A 121 7.18 -10.02 12.82
CA SER A 121 7.65 -11.38 12.57
C SER A 121 7.30 -11.86 11.15
N LEU A 122 7.49 -10.98 10.17
CA LEU A 122 7.09 -11.22 8.79
C LEU A 122 8.21 -11.89 8.00
N THR A 123 7.81 -12.89 7.20
CA THR A 123 8.68 -13.54 6.21
C THR A 123 8.16 -13.25 4.81
N LEU A 124 9.07 -12.92 3.89
CA LEU A 124 8.77 -12.76 2.47
C LEU A 124 9.01 -14.08 1.75
N TYR A 125 7.98 -14.64 1.12
CA TYR A 125 8.09 -15.84 0.31
C TYR A 125 7.52 -15.59 -1.10
N PHE A 126 8.14 -16.19 -2.10
CA PHE A 126 7.62 -16.19 -3.47
C PHE A 126 6.75 -17.42 -3.64
N ASP A 127 5.45 -17.22 -3.54
CA ASP A 127 4.49 -18.31 -3.68
C ASP A 127 4.40 -18.72 -5.16
N THR A 128 4.80 -19.96 -5.45
CA THR A 128 4.86 -20.51 -6.81
C THR A 128 3.48 -20.74 -7.43
N LYS A 129 2.41 -20.83 -6.62
CA LYS A 129 1.03 -20.93 -7.11
C LYS A 129 0.44 -19.57 -7.44
N LEU A 130 0.84 -18.54 -6.70
CA LEU A 130 0.36 -17.17 -6.89
C LEU A 130 1.21 -16.36 -7.87
N ASP A 131 2.41 -16.85 -8.21
CA ASP A 131 3.42 -16.13 -9.00
C ASP A 131 3.65 -14.69 -8.49
N ALA A 132 3.61 -14.55 -7.15
CA ALA A 132 3.64 -13.27 -6.47
C ALA A 132 4.44 -13.34 -5.18
N PRO A 133 5.12 -12.24 -4.80
CA PRO A 133 5.73 -12.13 -3.48
C PRO A 133 4.63 -11.95 -2.43
N VAL A 134 4.66 -12.76 -1.39
CA VAL A 134 3.65 -12.73 -0.32
C VAL A 134 4.35 -12.58 1.03
N LEU A 135 3.79 -11.72 1.88
CA LEU A 135 4.19 -11.59 3.27
C LEU A 135 3.39 -12.56 4.13
N TYR A 136 4.09 -13.32 4.96
CA TYR A 136 3.55 -14.27 5.93
C TYR A 136 3.98 -13.90 7.34
N VAL A 137 3.20 -14.29 8.35
CA VAL A 137 3.71 -14.35 9.73
C VAL A 137 4.52 -15.65 9.87
N ALA A 138 5.71 -15.59 10.45
CA ALA A 138 6.71 -16.67 10.43
C ALA A 138 6.21 -18.05 10.94
N ASP A 139 5.20 -18.06 11.82
CA ASP A 139 4.63 -19.28 12.40
C ASP A 139 3.30 -19.72 11.76
N ASP A 140 2.76 -18.91 10.83
CA ASP A 140 1.53 -19.25 10.11
C ASP A 140 1.87 -19.95 8.79
N ASN A 141 1.27 -21.11 8.55
CA ASN A 141 1.31 -21.81 7.27
C ASN A 141 -0.07 -21.70 6.56
N PRO A 142 -0.46 -20.50 6.08
CA PRO A 142 -1.78 -20.29 5.54
C PRO A 142 -1.91 -20.97 4.17
N ASP A 143 -3.10 -21.51 3.90
CA ASP A 143 -3.44 -22.03 2.57
C ASP A 143 -3.38 -20.89 1.54
N ALA A 144 -2.70 -21.10 0.41
CA ALA A 144 -2.56 -20.12 -0.67
C ALA A 144 -3.92 -19.59 -1.17
N ALA A 145 -4.98 -20.41 -1.09
CA ALA A 145 -6.34 -20.01 -1.46
C ALA A 145 -6.95 -18.97 -0.49
N SER A 146 -6.49 -18.93 0.76
CA SER A 146 -6.95 -18.02 1.80
C SER A 146 -6.23 -16.67 1.79
N ILE A 147 -5.15 -16.53 1.01
CA ILE A 147 -4.32 -15.34 0.97
C ILE A 147 -5.08 -14.23 0.23
N PRO A 148 -5.43 -13.13 0.91
CA PRO A 148 -6.08 -11.99 0.26
C PRO A 148 -5.19 -11.41 -0.85
N ARG A 149 -5.80 -11.15 -2.00
CA ARG A 149 -5.13 -10.64 -3.21
C ARG A 149 -5.63 -9.25 -3.52
N THR A 150 -4.72 -8.37 -3.94
CA THR A 150 -5.13 -7.15 -4.63
C THR A 150 -5.88 -7.60 -5.87
N ILE A 151 -7.14 -7.16 -6.01
CA ILE A 151 -8.01 -7.51 -7.13
C ILE A 151 -7.21 -7.36 -8.41
N GLN A 152 -7.01 -8.46 -9.15
CA GLN A 152 -6.48 -8.35 -10.51
C GLN A 152 -7.41 -7.39 -11.23
N PRO A 153 -6.91 -6.36 -11.97
CA PRO A 153 -7.80 -5.62 -12.84
C PRO A 153 -8.49 -6.67 -13.69
N ILE A 154 -9.82 -6.77 -13.57
CA ILE A 154 -10.64 -7.52 -14.51
C ILE A 154 -10.33 -6.84 -15.82
N SER A 155 -9.34 -7.36 -16.53
CA SER A 155 -9.05 -6.96 -17.87
C SER A 155 -10.03 -7.80 -18.65
N PRO A 156 -11.21 -7.29 -19.06
CA PRO A 156 -11.78 -7.90 -20.24
C PRO A 156 -10.66 -7.79 -21.27
N ARG A 157 -10.27 -8.92 -21.89
CA ARG A 157 -9.38 -8.89 -23.05
C ARG A 157 -10.07 -8.00 -24.08
N LEU A 158 -9.80 -6.70 -24.03
CA LEU A 158 -10.28 -5.75 -25.00
C LEU A 158 -9.57 -6.17 -26.28
N SER A 159 -10.35 -6.72 -27.20
CA SER A 159 -9.92 -6.92 -28.58
C SER A 159 -9.22 -5.65 -29.05
N LEU A 160 -8.16 -5.80 -29.85
CA LEU A 160 -7.41 -4.68 -30.42
C LEU A 160 -8.37 -3.62 -31.05
N LYS A 161 -9.49 -4.07 -31.63
CA LYS A 161 -10.55 -3.20 -32.15
C LYS A 161 -11.22 -2.34 -31.07
N ALA A 162 -11.51 -2.91 -29.90
CA ALA A 162 -12.14 -2.19 -28.79
C ALA A 162 -11.18 -1.18 -28.14
N ALA A 163 -9.89 -1.52 -28.04
CA ALA A 163 -8.86 -0.60 -27.56
C ALA A 163 -8.67 0.61 -28.51
N VAL A 164 -8.64 0.37 -29.82
CA VAL A 164 -8.55 1.44 -30.85
C VAL A 164 -9.80 2.32 -30.84
N THR A 165 -10.98 1.73 -30.69
CA THR A 165 -12.26 2.50 -30.65
C THR A 165 -12.32 3.40 -29.42
N ALA A 166 -11.90 2.92 -28.25
CA ALA A 166 -11.82 3.74 -27.04
C ALA A 166 -10.81 4.88 -27.17
N LEU A 167 -9.68 4.64 -27.84
CA LEU A 167 -8.65 5.66 -28.09
C LEU A 167 -9.15 6.76 -29.04
N LEU A 168 -9.95 6.38 -30.05
CA LEU A 168 -10.53 7.32 -31.02
C LEU A 168 -11.71 8.11 -30.42
N ALA A 169 -12.48 7.52 -29.51
CA ALA A 169 -13.57 8.19 -28.80
C ALA A 169 -13.07 9.36 -27.91
N PHE A 170 -11.82 9.29 -27.44
CA PHE A 170 -11.19 10.38 -26.67
C PHE A 170 -10.74 11.58 -27.52
N ARG A 171 -10.83 11.52 -28.86
CA ARG A 171 -10.25 12.55 -29.74
C ARG A 171 -11.25 13.38 -30.55
N VAL A 172 -12.48 13.58 -30.08
CA VAL A 172 -13.36 14.61 -30.65
C VAL A 172 -14.07 15.40 -29.55
N PRO A 173 -13.58 16.60 -29.18
CA PRO A 173 -14.47 17.66 -28.73
C PRO A 173 -15.18 18.21 -29.97
N ARG A 174 -16.49 18.01 -30.08
CA ARG A 174 -17.32 18.79 -31.00
C ARG A 174 -17.30 20.24 -30.52
N SER A 175 -16.66 21.12 -31.28
CA SER A 175 -16.91 22.56 -31.18
C SER A 175 -18.33 22.84 -31.66
N SER A 176 -19.17 23.27 -30.73
CA SER A 176 -20.48 23.85 -30.99
C SER A 176 -20.33 25.25 -31.60
N THR A 177 -20.79 25.43 -32.83
CA THR A 177 -21.53 26.60 -33.34
C THR A 177 -22.38 26.14 -34.50
#